data_AF-A0A938BF41-F1
#
_entry.id   AF-A0A938BF41-F1
#
_cell.length_a   1.000
_cell.length_b   1.000
_cell.length_c   1.000
_cell.angle_alpha   90.00
_cell.angle_beta   90.00
_cell.angle_gamma   90.00
#
_symmetry.space_group_name_H-M   'P 1'
#
loop_
_entity.id
_entity.type
_entity.pdbx_description
1 polymer ?
#
loop_
_entity_poly.entity_id
_entity_poly.type
_entity_poly.pdbx_seq_one_letter_code
_entity_poly.pdbx_strand_id
1 'polypeptide(L)'
;MSYQYIHQSHYGHAGGVHTAKPIMAMDKHGNFFDMKDGKPSVLPIYQTRGGKVFATEYHPSGVSNHAMFEIKGDKIHTTAAHPSHNASSHTFVIKPGEMYT
;
A
#
# COMPACT_ATOMS: atom_id res chain seq x y z
N MET A 1 4.60 18.27 2.67
CA MET A 1 4.84 16.89 3.14
C MET A 1 5.28 16.08 1.95
N SER A 2 6.39 15.33 2.04
CA SER A 2 6.83 14.44 0.96
C SER A 2 6.20 13.06 1.19
N TYR A 3 5.53 12.55 0.17
CA TYR A 3 4.94 11.21 0.15
C TYR A 3 5.77 10.29 -0.75
N GLN A 4 5.80 9.02 -0.38
CA GLN A 4 6.10 7.94 -1.31
C GLN A 4 4.77 7.38 -1.81
N TYR A 5 4.74 6.89 -3.03
CA TYR A 5 3.52 6.41 -3.65
C TYR A 5 3.56 4.91 -3.88
N ILE A 6 2.45 4.27 -3.58
CA ILE A 6 2.31 2.82 -3.60
C ILE A 6 1.55 2.43 -4.86
N HIS A 7 2.15 1.58 -5.66
CA HIS A 7 1.59 1.08 -6.91
C HIS A 7 1.38 -0.43 -6.82
N GLN A 8 0.29 -0.93 -7.39
CA GLN A 8 0.10 -2.36 -7.52
C GLN A 8 1.17 -2.97 -8.43
N SER A 9 1.78 -4.07 -7.97
CA SER A 9 2.89 -4.74 -8.66
C SER A 9 2.44 -5.62 -9.81
N HIS A 10 1.35 -6.35 -9.59
CA HIS A 10 0.76 -7.26 -10.55
C HIS A 10 -0.69 -6.86 -10.74
N TYR A 11 -0.99 -6.36 -11.94
CA TYR A 11 -2.34 -6.00 -12.36
C TYR A 11 -3.01 -7.25 -12.93
N GLY A 12 -4.16 -7.65 -12.36
CA GLY A 12 -4.78 -8.96 -12.63
C GLY A 12 -5.33 -9.10 -14.05
N HIS A 13 -5.26 -10.33 -14.59
CA HIS A 13 -5.85 -10.79 -15.85
C HIS A 13 -5.41 -10.06 -17.14
N ALA A 14 -5.12 -10.83 -18.17
CA ALA A 14 -4.78 -10.33 -19.50
C ALA A 14 -5.94 -9.52 -20.10
N GLY A 15 -5.70 -8.27 -20.52
CA GLY A 15 -6.54 -7.59 -21.52
C GLY A 15 -7.11 -6.21 -21.23
N GLY A 16 -6.82 -5.54 -20.12
CA GLY A 16 -7.28 -4.17 -19.88
C GLY A 16 -6.18 -3.11 -19.98
N VAL A 17 -6.53 -1.87 -20.34
CA VAL A 17 -5.63 -0.70 -20.34
C VAL A 17 -5.64 -0.08 -18.94
N HIS A 18 -4.47 0.04 -18.29
CA HIS A 18 -4.40 0.29 -16.84
C HIS A 18 -3.45 1.44 -16.48
N THR A 19 -3.90 2.34 -15.62
CA THR A 19 -3.25 3.65 -15.41
C THR A 19 -2.10 3.56 -14.40
N ALA A 20 -0.97 4.19 -14.72
CA ALA A 20 0.23 4.35 -13.89
C ALA A 20 0.04 5.10 -12.54
N LYS A 21 -1.21 5.29 -12.09
CA LYS A 21 -1.57 6.07 -10.92
C LYS A 21 -1.31 5.28 -9.63
N PRO A 22 -0.92 5.95 -8.54
CA PRO A 22 -0.77 5.31 -7.25
C PRO A 22 -2.12 5.01 -6.62
N ILE A 23 -2.18 3.93 -5.85
CA ILE A 23 -3.38 3.50 -5.13
C ILE A 23 -3.32 3.89 -3.65
N MET A 24 -2.13 4.11 -3.10
CA MET A 24 -1.93 4.60 -1.74
C MET A 24 -0.75 5.58 -1.72
N ALA A 25 -0.71 6.44 -0.70
CA ALA A 25 0.45 7.26 -0.36
C ALA A 25 0.97 6.87 1.02
N MET A 26 2.29 6.92 1.20
CA MET A 26 2.96 6.67 2.47
C MET A 26 3.73 7.91 2.91
N ASP A 27 3.47 8.38 4.13
CA ASP A 27 4.21 9.51 4.72
C ASP A 27 5.53 9.08 5.36
N LYS A 28 6.31 10.06 5.84
CA LYS A 28 7.59 9.81 6.54
C LYS A 28 7.46 9.07 7.87
N HIS A 29 6.25 8.97 8.43
CA HIS A 29 5.97 8.25 9.68
C HIS A 29 5.48 6.81 9.40
N GLY A 30 5.39 6.41 8.13
CA GLY A 30 4.94 5.09 7.73
C GLY A 30 3.43 4.92 7.81
N ASN A 31 2.67 6.01 7.85
CA ASN A 31 1.21 6.01 7.66
C ASN A 31 0.89 5.82 6.18
N PHE A 32 -0.06 4.93 5.87
CA PHE A 32 -0.56 4.71 4.52
C PHE A 32 -1.95 5.29 4.40
N PHE A 33 -2.17 6.07 3.35
CA PHE A 33 -3.42 6.73 3.03
C PHE A 33 -3.93 6.16 1.71
N ASP A 34 -5.24 5.97 1.62
CA ASP A 34 -5.88 5.58 0.37
C ASP A 34 -5.82 6.73 -0.64
N MET A 35 -5.71 6.45 -1.94
CA MET A 35 -5.70 7.49 -2.98
C MET A 35 -7.08 7.63 -3.62
N LYS A 36 -7.68 8.81 -3.50
CA LYS A 36 -8.95 9.17 -4.14
C LYS A 36 -8.80 10.46 -4.94
N ASP A 37 -9.17 10.44 -6.21
CA ASP A 37 -9.08 11.60 -7.11
C ASP A 37 -7.69 12.27 -7.13
N GLY A 38 -6.64 11.44 -7.06
CA GLY A 38 -5.24 11.89 -7.04
C GLY A 38 -4.75 12.46 -5.70
N LYS A 39 -5.57 12.38 -4.64
CA LYS A 39 -5.23 12.90 -3.31
C LYS A 39 -5.27 11.79 -2.26
N PRO A 40 -4.35 11.79 -1.29
CA PRO A 40 -4.42 10.88 -0.16
C PRO A 40 -5.64 11.20 0.72
N SER A 41 -6.23 10.16 1.31
CA SER A 41 -7.23 10.28 2.37
C SER A 41 -6.70 11.06 3.56
N VAL A 42 -7.61 11.58 4.39
CA VAL A 42 -7.23 12.30 5.62
C VAL A 42 -6.73 11.34 6.69
N LEU A 43 -7.38 10.17 6.80
CA LEU A 43 -7.10 9.18 7.82
C LEU A 43 -6.27 8.03 7.23
N PRO A 44 -5.24 7.55 7.96
CA PRO A 44 -4.38 6.48 7.48
C PRO A 44 -5.06 5.12 7.67
N ILE A 45 -5.13 4.33 6.62
CA ILE A 45 -5.75 3.00 6.62
C ILE A 45 -4.77 1.88 7.02
N TYR A 46 -3.46 2.13 6.90
CA TYR A 46 -2.42 1.26 7.46
C TYR A 46 -1.33 2.04 8.17
N GLN A 47 -0.62 1.37 9.07
CA GLN A 47 0.54 1.93 9.77
C GLN A 47 1.70 0.91 9.79
N THR A 48 2.91 1.42 9.55
CA THR A 48 4.14 0.63 9.67
C THR A 48 4.62 0.54 11.11
N ARG A 49 5.05 -0.65 11.54
CA ARG A 49 5.73 -0.94 12.81
C ARG A 49 6.81 -1.99 12.56
N GLY A 50 8.09 -1.61 12.68
CA GLY A 50 9.22 -2.53 12.46
C GLY A 50 9.25 -3.18 11.06
N GLY A 51 8.95 -2.41 10.01
CA GLY A 51 8.89 -2.92 8.63
C GLY A 51 7.65 -3.74 8.28
N LYS A 52 6.75 -3.96 9.25
CA LYS A 52 5.45 -4.64 9.05
C LYS A 52 4.32 -3.62 9.01
N VAL A 53 3.28 -3.91 8.24
CA VAL A 53 2.17 -2.99 7.95
C VAL A 53 0.87 -3.56 8.51
N PHE A 54 0.21 -2.78 9.36
CA PHE A 54 -0.98 -3.20 10.13
C PHE A 54 -2.18 -2.33 9.75
N ALA A 55 -3.36 -2.93 9.64
CA ALA A 55 -4.60 -2.19 9.40
C ALA A 55 -4.94 -1.35 10.64
N THR A 56 -5.25 -0.08 10.43
CA THR A 56 -5.74 0.81 11.49
C THR A 56 -7.24 0.64 11.69
N GLU A 57 -7.81 1.34 12.68
CA GLU A 57 -9.27 1.44 12.85
C GLU A 57 -9.99 2.08 11.65
N TYR A 58 -9.28 2.83 10.81
CA TYR A 58 -9.84 3.50 9.63
C TYR A 58 -9.82 2.62 8.38
N HIS A 59 -9.22 1.44 8.44
CA HIS A 59 -9.27 0.49 7.35
C HIS A 59 -10.72 0.01 7.12
N PRO A 60 -11.24 -0.09 5.87
CA PRO A 60 -12.64 -0.47 5.61
C PRO A 60 -13.05 -1.83 6.18
N SER A 61 -12.10 -2.74 6.35
CA SER A 61 -12.32 -4.06 6.97
C SER A 61 -12.03 -4.08 8.48
N GLY A 62 -11.79 -2.93 9.09
CA GLY A 62 -11.44 -2.78 10.50
C GLY A 62 -9.96 -3.00 10.82
N VAL A 63 -9.63 -2.78 12.09
CA VAL A 63 -8.28 -2.93 12.66
C VAL A 63 -7.83 -4.39 12.65
N SER A 64 -6.53 -4.62 12.46
CA SER A 64 -5.93 -5.96 12.58
C SER A 64 -4.71 -5.95 13.50
N ASN A 65 -4.68 -6.91 14.42
CA ASN A 65 -3.51 -7.16 15.29
C ASN A 65 -2.40 -7.94 14.57
N HIS A 66 -2.69 -8.50 13.39
CA HIS A 66 -1.71 -9.18 12.56
C HIS A 66 -1.21 -8.22 11.48
N ALA A 67 0.09 -8.31 11.18
CA ALA A 67 0.65 -7.57 10.05
C ALA A 67 0.02 -8.12 8.75
N MET A 68 -0.61 -7.27 7.96
CA MET A 68 -1.18 -7.64 6.66
C MET A 68 -0.10 -7.66 5.58
N PHE A 69 0.88 -6.77 5.70
CA PHE A 69 2.00 -6.69 4.77
C PHE A 69 3.36 -6.54 5.45
N GLU A 70 4.40 -6.72 4.66
CA GLU A 70 5.80 -6.59 5.03
C GLU A 70 6.55 -5.83 3.93
N ILE A 71 7.34 -4.85 4.33
CA ILE A 71 8.15 -4.04 3.43
C ILE A 71 9.55 -4.65 3.32
N LYS A 72 9.98 -4.93 2.08
CA LYS A 72 11.33 -5.42 1.73
C LYS A 72 11.92 -4.53 0.65
N GLY A 73 12.73 -3.55 1.06
CA GLY A 73 13.24 -2.53 0.13
C GLY A 73 12.09 -1.68 -0.43
N ASP A 74 12.00 -1.59 -1.75
CA ASP A 74 10.94 -0.88 -2.49
C ASP A 74 9.70 -1.74 -2.75
N LYS A 75 9.62 -2.95 -2.19
CA LYS A 75 8.54 -3.90 -2.43
C LYS A 75 7.74 -4.17 -1.18
N ILE A 76 6.43 -4.36 -1.34
CA ILE A 76 5.51 -4.72 -0.27
C ILE A 76 4.92 -6.10 -0.59
N HIS A 77 5.09 -7.03 0.34
CA HIS A 77 4.61 -8.40 0.24
C HIS A 77 3.47 -8.63 1.22
N THR A 78 2.54 -9.51 0.87
CA THR A 78 1.56 -10.03 1.85
C THR A 78 2.27 -10.91 2.88
N THR A 79 1.83 -10.84 4.14
CA THR A 79 2.20 -11.86 5.12
C THR A 79 1.22 -13.05 5.04
N ALA A 80 1.53 -14.14 5.74
CA ALA A 80 0.63 -15.30 5.86
C ALA A 80 -0.72 -14.98 6.51
N ALA A 81 -0.85 -13.85 7.22
CA ALA A 81 -2.12 -13.43 7.82
C ALA A 81 -3.04 -12.70 6.83
N HIS A 82 -2.54 -12.32 5.65
CA HIS A 82 -3.36 -11.69 4.63
C HIS A 82 -4.26 -12.74 3.92
N PRO A 83 -5.57 -12.50 3.73
CA PRO A 83 -6.48 -13.47 3.11
C PRO A 83 -6.07 -13.94 1.71
N SER A 84 -5.38 -13.07 0.97
CA SER A 84 -4.85 -13.35 -0.37
C SER A 84 -3.32 -13.53 -0.37
N HIS A 85 -2.77 -14.15 0.68
CA HIS A 85 -1.31 -14.32 0.79
C HIS A 85 -0.72 -15.02 -0.44
N ASN A 86 0.38 -14.47 -0.95
CA ASN A 86 1.20 -15.09 -1.98
C ASN A 86 2.69 -14.89 -1.62
N ALA A 87 3.35 -15.98 -1.23
CA ALA A 87 4.76 -15.94 -0.85
C ALA A 87 5.72 -15.70 -2.04
N SER A 88 5.26 -15.96 -3.27
CA SER A 88 6.10 -15.96 -4.47
C SER A 88 6.18 -14.60 -5.17
N SER A 89 5.37 -13.61 -4.76
CA SER A 89 5.36 -12.30 -5.41
C SER A 89 5.16 -11.14 -4.43
N HIS A 90 5.59 -9.95 -4.84
CA HIS A 90 5.21 -8.72 -4.15
C HIS A 90 3.89 -8.19 -4.69
N THR A 91 3.10 -7.59 -3.81
CA THR A 91 1.77 -7.04 -4.10
C THR A 91 1.86 -5.59 -4.52
N PHE A 92 2.75 -4.81 -3.88
CA PHE A 92 2.95 -3.40 -4.23
C PHE A 92 4.43 -3.03 -4.40
N VAL A 93 4.67 -1.96 -5.14
CA VAL A 93 5.96 -1.28 -5.29
C VAL A 93 5.83 0.14 -4.76
N ILE A 94 6.82 0.56 -3.98
CA ILE A 94 6.98 1.90 -3.46
C ILE A 94 7.80 2.70 -4.47
N LYS A 95 7.28 3.83 -4.92
CA LYS A 95 7.98 4.76 -5.81
C LYS A 95 8.16 6.11 -5.14
N PRO A 96 9.31 6.78 -5.34
CA PRO A 96 9.46 8.17 -4.94
C PRO A 96 8.42 9.02 -5.68
N GLY A 97 7.92 10.08 -5.03
CA GLY A 97 6.95 10.96 -5.65
C GLY A 97 7.55 11.80 -6.78
N GLU A 98 7.27 11.41 -8.02
CA GLU A 98 7.03 12.40 -9.07
C GLU A 98 5.61 12.93 -8.86
N MET A 99 5.44 14.26 -8.82
CA MET A 99 4.12 14.86 -8.75
C MET A 99 3.29 14.36 -9.94
N TYR A 100 2.28 13.53 -9.69
CA TYR A 100 1.24 13.26 -10.68
C TYR A 100 0.38 14.52 -10.78
N THR A 101 0.85 15.51 -11.55
CA THR A 101 0.09 16.71 -11.95
C THR A 101 -0.97 16.37 -12.97
#